data_AF-A0A2M9N1T6-F1
#
_entry.id   AF-A0A2M9N1T6-F1
#
_cell.length_a   1.000
_cell.length_b   1.000
_cell.length_c   1.000
_cell.angle_alpha   90.00
_cell.angle_beta   90.00
_cell.angle_gamma   90.00
#
_symmetry.space_group_name_H-M   'P 1'
#
loop_
_entity.id
_entity.type
_entity.pdbx_description
1 polymer ?
#
loop_
_entity_poly.entity_id
_entity_poly.type
_entity_poly.pdbx_seq_one_letter_code
_entity_poly.pdbx_strand_id
1 'polypeptide(L)'
;MLGLVQCPWCAHEVTLIDNMCPECKHEVLPEHLISETNEQTTEHFDSTAEMDYLGIEELMVSKFNCRRCGNLECISQEVSMSGTGVSKIFDIDYHHYLFVSCTRCGFVEVFNPDVLRGHKSGVLGTVLDIIWR
;
A
#
# COMPACT_ATOMS: atom_id res chain seq x y z
N MET A 1 0.45 -37.64 -0.56
CA MET A 1 -0.90 -37.37 -1.09
C MET A 1 -0.86 -35.91 -1.53
N LEU A 2 -0.60 -35.65 -2.82
CA LEU A 2 -0.51 -34.28 -3.34
C LEU A 2 -1.93 -33.74 -3.48
N GLY A 3 -2.34 -32.86 -2.57
CA GLY A 3 -3.66 -32.22 -2.62
C GLY A 3 -3.68 -31.17 -3.73
N LEU A 4 -4.77 -31.14 -4.50
CA LEU A 4 -5.06 -30.05 -5.40
C LEU A 4 -5.34 -28.78 -4.57
N VAL A 5 -4.72 -27.67 -4.94
CA VAL A 5 -4.95 -26.36 -4.32
C VAL A 5 -5.36 -25.36 -5.39
N GLN A 6 -6.20 -24.42 -5.03
CA GLN A 6 -6.54 -23.31 -5.92
C GLN A 6 -5.43 -22.26 -5.87
N CYS A 7 -4.81 -21.97 -7.01
CA CYS A 7 -3.77 -20.95 -7.11
C CYS A 7 -4.36 -19.54 -6.86
N PRO A 8 -3.84 -18.74 -5.91
CA PRO A 8 -4.35 -17.39 -5.64
C PRO A 8 -4.12 -16.40 -6.78
N TRP A 9 -3.14 -16.67 -7.65
CA TRP A 9 -2.75 -15.76 -8.75
C TRP A 9 -3.57 -15.95 -10.02
N CYS A 10 -3.98 -17.19 -10.33
CA CYS A 10 -4.69 -17.51 -11.58
C CYS A 10 -5.99 -18.28 -11.38
N ALA A 11 -6.39 -18.55 -10.14
CA ALA A 11 -7.60 -19.27 -9.75
C ALA A 11 -7.74 -20.71 -10.30
N HIS A 12 -6.69 -21.27 -10.92
CA HIS A 12 -6.68 -22.65 -11.40
C HIS A 12 -6.41 -23.63 -10.25
N GLU A 13 -7.10 -24.76 -10.28
CA GLU A 13 -6.86 -25.89 -9.40
C GLU A 13 -5.65 -26.67 -9.92
N VAL A 14 -4.55 -26.63 -9.15
CA VAL A 14 -3.26 -27.17 -9.59
C VAL A 14 -2.59 -27.96 -8.47
N THR A 15 -1.68 -28.85 -8.85
CA THR A 15 -0.68 -29.41 -7.93
C THR A 15 0.59 -28.56 -8.04
N LEU A 16 0.99 -27.92 -6.95
CA LEU A 16 2.21 -27.11 -6.93
C LEU A 16 3.44 -28.01 -7.15
N ILE A 17 4.38 -27.51 -7.95
CA ILE A 17 5.69 -28.13 -8.18
C ILE A 17 6.72 -27.17 -7.61
N ASP A 18 7.42 -27.56 -6.55
CA ASP A 18 8.39 -26.69 -5.85
C ASP A 18 7.80 -25.34 -5.44
N ASN A 19 6.57 -25.35 -4.89
CA ASN A 19 5.79 -24.16 -4.54
C ASN A 19 5.45 -23.24 -5.74
N MET A 20 5.65 -23.68 -6.98
CA MET A 20 5.28 -22.93 -8.18
C MET A 20 3.99 -23.45 -8.80
N CYS A 21 3.14 -22.54 -9.25
CA CYS A 21 2.00 -22.87 -10.08
C CYS A 21 2.46 -23.21 -11.50
N PRO A 22 2.12 -24.39 -12.07
CA PRO A 22 2.52 -24.77 -13.41
C PRO A 22 1.87 -23.91 -14.52
N GLU A 23 0.71 -23.31 -14.24
CA GLU A 23 -0.04 -22.51 -15.20
C GLU A 23 0.50 -21.07 -15.30
N CYS A 24 0.60 -20.36 -14.17
CA CYS A 24 1.00 -18.95 -14.16
C CYS A 24 2.46 -18.72 -13.79
N LYS A 25 3.20 -19.76 -13.41
CA LYS A 25 4.62 -19.71 -13.02
C LYS A 25 4.94 -18.77 -11.86
N HIS A 26 3.93 -18.38 -11.08
CA HIS A 26 4.15 -17.64 -9.84
C HIS A 26 4.40 -18.60 -8.69
N GLU A 27 5.24 -18.16 -7.75
CA GLU A 27 5.43 -18.82 -6.48
C GLU A 27 4.17 -18.66 -5.62
N VAL A 28 3.73 -19.76 -5.01
CA VAL A 28 2.55 -19.86 -4.15
C VAL A 28 3.04 -20.24 -2.77
N LEU A 29 3.18 -19.24 -1.91
CA LEU A 29 3.57 -19.43 -0.51
C LEU A 29 2.38 -20.02 0.30
N PRO A 30 2.62 -20.90 1.29
CA PRO A 30 1.57 -21.52 2.10
C PRO A 30 0.65 -20.52 2.83
N GLU A 31 1.15 -19.34 3.16
CA GLU A 31 0.41 -18.25 3.81
C GLU A 31 -0.68 -17.61 2.93
N HIS A 32 -0.68 -17.88 1.63
CA HIS A 32 -1.75 -17.45 0.71
C HIS A 32 -2.78 -18.56 0.44
N LEU A 33 -2.61 -19.74 1.04
CA LEU A 33 -3.52 -20.89 0.91
C LEU A 33 -4.52 -20.98 2.07
N ILE A 34 -4.66 -19.92 2.87
CA ILE A 34 -5.47 -19.93 4.09
C ILE A 34 -6.96 -19.97 3.73
N SER A 35 -7.58 -21.13 3.95
CA SER A 35 -9.02 -21.30 4.16
C SER A 35 -9.40 -20.74 5.53
N GLU A 36 -10.46 -19.92 5.56
CA GLU A 36 -11.02 -19.23 6.73
C GLU A 36 -10.83 -19.94 8.07
N THR A 37 -9.94 -19.40 8.92
CA THR A 37 -10.08 -19.50 10.38
C THR A 37 -9.83 -18.14 11.00
N ASN A 38 -10.89 -17.67 11.66
CA ASN A 38 -11.02 -16.48 12.46
C ASN A 38 -9.90 -16.36 13.51
N GLU A 39 -8.91 -15.49 13.28
CA GLU A 39 -7.98 -15.05 14.31
C GLU A 39 -7.90 -13.52 14.27
N GLN A 40 -8.48 -12.92 15.31
CA GLN A 40 -8.34 -11.52 15.66
C GLN A 40 -6.86 -11.24 15.92
N THR A 41 -6.20 -10.57 14.99
CA THR A 41 -4.88 -9.97 15.27
C THR A 41 -5.12 -8.54 15.71
N THR A 42 -4.98 -8.33 17.01
CA THR A 42 -5.03 -7.04 17.68
C THR A 42 -3.91 -6.16 17.13
N GLU A 43 -4.25 -5.23 16.24
CA GLU A 43 -3.30 -4.20 15.80
C GLU A 43 -3.14 -3.18 16.92
N HIS A 44 -1.91 -3.07 17.43
CA HIS A 44 -1.50 -2.01 18.33
C HIS A 44 -1.47 -0.69 17.55
N PHE A 45 -2.49 0.09 17.81
CA PHE A 45 -2.76 1.40 17.25
C PHE A 45 -1.92 2.48 17.96
N ASP A 46 -0.92 3.04 17.26
CA ASP A 46 -0.20 4.23 17.70
C ASP A 46 -0.95 5.49 17.25
N SER A 47 -1.51 6.20 18.23
CA SER A 47 -2.62 7.14 18.09
C SER A 47 -2.20 8.59 17.75
N THR A 48 -1.14 8.77 16.97
CA THR A 48 -0.69 10.13 16.59
C THR A 48 -0.69 10.42 15.09
N ALA A 49 -0.89 9.42 14.22
CA ALA A 49 -0.82 9.58 12.76
C ALA A 49 -2.19 9.70 12.06
N GLU A 50 -3.31 9.42 12.71
CA GLU A 50 -4.59 9.22 12.00
C GLU A 50 -5.29 10.49 11.49
N MET A 51 -4.97 11.67 12.03
CA MET A 51 -5.75 12.87 11.75
C MET A 51 -5.45 13.56 10.40
N ASP A 52 -4.37 13.18 9.70
CA ASP A 52 -3.91 13.87 8.48
C ASP A 52 -4.00 13.00 7.20
N TYR A 53 -4.33 11.71 7.33
CA TYR A 53 -4.39 10.76 6.20
C TYR A 53 -5.73 10.84 5.44
N LEU A 54 -6.85 10.88 6.18
CA LEU A 54 -8.18 11.06 5.61
C LEU A 54 -8.30 12.34 4.77
N GLY A 55 -7.57 13.40 5.15
CA GLY A 55 -7.61 14.68 4.45
C GLY A 55 -7.08 14.61 3.01
N ILE A 56 -6.02 13.83 2.76
CA ILE A 56 -5.36 13.80 1.43
C ILE A 56 -6.18 12.98 0.44
N GLU A 57 -6.70 11.84 0.89
CA GLU A 57 -7.58 10.99 0.07
C GLU A 57 -8.82 11.78 -0.39
N GLU A 58 -9.48 12.49 0.53
CA GLU A 58 -10.66 13.29 0.20
C GLU A 58 -10.33 14.48 -0.72
N LEU A 59 -9.18 15.13 -0.52
CA LEU A 59 -8.69 16.19 -1.41
C LEU A 59 -8.40 15.66 -2.82
N MET A 60 -7.82 14.46 -2.94
CA MET A 60 -7.56 13.81 -4.22
C MET A 60 -8.86 13.49 -4.95
N VAL A 61 -9.82 12.87 -4.25
CA VAL A 61 -11.13 12.52 -4.81
C VAL A 61 -11.89 13.76 -5.28
N SER A 62 -11.91 14.83 -4.48
CA SER A 62 -12.66 16.05 -4.81
C SER A 62 -12.11 16.82 -6.03
N LYS A 63 -10.82 16.68 -6.35
CA LYS A 63 -10.16 17.39 -7.47
C LYS A 63 -9.73 16.47 -8.60
N PHE A 64 -10.16 15.21 -8.59
CA PHE A 64 -9.71 14.24 -9.55
C PHE A 64 -10.17 14.58 -10.98
N ASN A 65 -9.24 14.49 -11.93
CA ASN A 65 -9.53 14.50 -13.36
C ASN A 65 -8.58 13.52 -14.05
N CYS A 66 -9.14 12.45 -14.61
CA CYS A 66 -8.35 11.43 -15.27
C CYS A 66 -7.66 11.99 -16.53
N ARG A 67 -6.33 12.09 -16.50
CA ARG A 67 -5.52 12.55 -17.65
C ARG A 67 -5.67 11.70 -18.91
N ARG A 68 -6.21 10.48 -18.81
CA ARG A 68 -6.41 9.56 -19.93
C ARG A 68 -7.79 9.68 -20.59
N CYS A 69 -8.87 9.77 -19.83
CA CYS A 69 -10.24 9.72 -20.37
C CYS A 69 -11.16 10.87 -19.92
N GLY A 70 -10.65 11.78 -19.07
CA GLY A 70 -11.38 12.94 -18.55
C GLY A 70 -12.45 12.62 -17.50
N ASN A 71 -12.52 11.37 -17.00
CA ASN A 71 -13.44 11.02 -15.92
C ASN A 71 -13.12 11.77 -14.63
N LEU A 72 -14.14 12.14 -13.87
CA LEU A 72 -14.01 12.86 -12.61
C LEU A 72 -14.16 11.95 -11.37
N GLU A 73 -14.52 10.69 -11.57
CA GLU A 73 -14.64 9.71 -10.48
C GLU A 73 -13.38 8.84 -10.37
N CYS A 74 -12.94 8.63 -9.14
CA CYS A 74 -11.81 7.78 -8.77
C CYS A 74 -12.02 7.07 -7.43
N ILE A 75 -11.15 6.09 -7.18
CA ILE A 75 -10.96 5.44 -5.89
C ILE A 75 -9.55 5.78 -5.41
N SER A 76 -9.42 6.35 -4.22
CA SER A 76 -8.15 6.59 -3.54
C SER A 76 -7.89 5.53 -2.48
N GLN A 77 -6.66 5.04 -2.38
CA GLN A 77 -6.24 4.12 -1.33
C GLN A 77 -4.76 4.29 -1.03
N GLU A 78 -4.42 4.52 0.23
CA GLU A 78 -3.05 4.50 0.69
C GLU A 78 -2.56 3.07 0.98
N VAL A 79 -1.34 2.76 0.55
CA VAL A 79 -0.72 1.45 0.69
C VAL A 79 0.66 1.61 1.31
N SER A 80 0.91 0.85 2.37
CA SER A 80 2.21 0.70 2.99
C SER A 80 2.95 -0.46 2.32
N MET A 81 4.07 -0.17 1.67
CA MET A 81 4.92 -1.20 1.07
C MET A 81 6.14 -1.43 1.94
N SER A 82 6.19 -2.57 2.63
CA SER A 82 7.39 -3.00 3.35
C SER A 82 8.33 -3.76 2.41
N GLY A 83 9.59 -3.33 2.33
CA GLY A 83 10.63 -4.09 1.61
C GLY A 83 10.83 -5.47 2.23
N THR A 84 11.00 -6.50 1.41
CA THR A 84 11.28 -7.86 1.89
C THR A 84 12.72 -7.98 2.40
N GLY A 85 12.92 -8.46 3.64
CA GLY A 85 14.25 -8.74 4.20
C GLY A 85 14.48 -8.18 5.61
N VAL A 86 15.75 -7.98 5.96
CA VAL A 86 16.22 -7.45 7.26
C VAL A 86 15.68 -6.07 7.63
N SER A 87 15.05 -5.36 6.69
CA SER A 87 14.29 -4.12 6.90
C SER A 87 13.11 -4.27 7.87
N LYS A 88 12.69 -5.51 8.22
CA LYS A 88 11.66 -5.79 9.23
C LYS A 88 12.19 -5.82 10.68
N ILE A 89 13.52 -5.90 10.89
CA ILE A 89 14.15 -5.91 12.22
C ILE A 89 14.51 -4.50 12.69
N PHE A 90 14.71 -3.57 11.76
CA PHE A 90 14.89 -2.15 12.02
C PHE A 90 13.77 -1.43 11.28
N ASP A 91 12.65 -1.12 11.96
CA ASP A 91 11.44 -0.40 11.49
C ASP A 91 11.75 1.01 10.94
N ILE A 92 12.58 1.12 9.89
CA ILE A 92 13.15 2.41 9.44
C ILE A 92 12.75 2.80 8.01
N ASP A 93 12.11 1.92 7.24
CA ASP A 93 11.71 2.22 5.87
C ASP A 93 10.21 1.96 5.61
N TYR A 94 9.34 2.73 6.27
CA TYR A 94 7.91 2.79 5.92
C TYR A 94 7.72 3.63 4.67
N HIS A 95 7.60 2.97 3.51
CA HIS A 95 7.24 3.65 2.27
C HIS A 95 5.72 3.61 2.09
N HIS A 96 5.09 4.75 2.33
CA HIS A 96 3.67 4.95 2.07
C HIS A 96 3.46 5.55 0.68
N TYR A 97 2.49 5.01 -0.05
CA TYR A 97 2.12 5.52 -1.36
C TYR A 97 0.60 5.62 -1.47
N LEU A 98 0.13 6.73 -2.02
CA LEU A 98 -1.28 6.95 -2.30
C LEU A 98 -1.61 6.58 -3.74
N PHE A 99 -2.49 5.61 -3.93
CA PHE A 99 -2.97 5.16 -5.23
C PHE A 99 -4.30 5.85 -5.53
N VAL A 100 -4.44 6.43 -6.72
CA VAL A 100 -5.68 7.04 -7.21
C VAL A 100 -6.05 6.40 -8.54
N SER A 101 -7.14 5.64 -8.54
CA SER A 101 -7.58 4.81 -9.67
C SER A 101 -8.84 5.34 -10.32
N CYS A 102 -8.81 5.58 -11.62
CA CYS A 102 -9.99 5.99 -12.39
C CYS A 102 -11.02 4.86 -12.47
N THR A 103 -12.26 5.11 -12.04
CA THR A 103 -13.36 4.11 -12.07
C THR A 103 -13.81 3.75 -13.49
N ARG A 104 -13.52 4.60 -14.48
CA ARG A 104 -13.95 4.40 -15.88
C ARG A 104 -12.95 3.63 -16.74
N CYS A 105 -11.66 3.97 -16.68
CA CYS A 105 -10.65 3.41 -17.58
C CYS A 105 -9.54 2.62 -16.89
N GLY A 106 -9.54 2.55 -15.56
CA GLY A 106 -8.54 1.83 -14.77
C GLY A 106 -7.15 2.45 -14.80
N PHE A 107 -6.99 3.69 -15.31
CA PHE A 107 -5.72 4.40 -15.18
C PHE A 107 -5.46 4.74 -13.72
N VAL A 108 -4.25 4.42 -13.24
CA VAL A 108 -3.84 4.58 -11.84
C VAL A 108 -2.67 5.55 -11.75
N GLU A 109 -2.76 6.50 -10.84
CA GLU A 109 -1.69 7.43 -10.47
C GLU A 109 -1.22 7.12 -9.05
N VAL A 110 0.09 7.16 -8.84
CA VAL A 110 0.71 6.89 -7.54
C VAL A 110 1.40 8.16 -7.05
N PHE A 111 1.09 8.56 -5.82
CA PHE A 111 1.59 9.77 -5.20
C PHE A 111 2.37 9.45 -3.92
N ASN A 112 3.38 10.26 -3.63
CA ASN A 112 4.06 10.24 -2.33
C ASN A 112 3.29 11.18 -1.37
N PRO A 113 2.69 10.66 -0.28
CA PRO A 113 1.87 11.44 0.64
C PRO A 113 2.69 12.50 1.41
N ASP A 114 3.98 12.27 1.68
CA ASP A 114 4.84 13.24 2.40
C ASP A 114 5.08 14.51 1.59
N VAL A 115 5.16 14.38 0.27
CA VAL A 115 5.25 15.53 -0.64
C VAL A 115 3.93 16.30 -0.64
N LEU A 116 2.79 15.61 -0.58
CA LEU A 116 1.46 16.23 -0.58
C LEU A 116 1.12 16.92 0.75
N ARG A 117 1.55 16.35 1.87
CA ARG A 117 1.48 16.96 3.21
C ARG A 117 2.33 18.22 3.32
N GLY A 118 3.22 18.43 2.36
CA GLY A 118 4.18 19.53 2.39
C GLY A 118 5.12 19.32 3.54
N HIS A 119 5.99 18.31 3.45
CA HIS A 119 7.08 18.15 4.40
C HIS A 119 7.81 19.49 4.52
N LYS A 120 7.59 20.19 5.63
CA LYS A 120 8.39 21.35 6.03
C LYS A 120 9.75 20.80 6.41
N SER A 121 10.57 20.51 5.41
CA SER A 121 12.01 20.43 5.56
C SER A 121 12.44 21.79 6.12
N GLY A 122 12.59 21.90 7.44
CA GLY A 122 13.08 23.14 8.06
C GLY A 122 12.45 23.63 9.36
N VAL A 123 11.64 22.88 10.11
CA VAL A 123 11.27 23.33 11.48
C VAL A 123 12.48 23.33 12.43
N LEU A 124 13.54 22.56 12.12
CA LEU A 124 14.84 22.69 12.77
C LEU A 124 15.65 23.91 12.28
N GLY A 125 15.30 24.51 11.13
CA GLY A 125 15.96 25.71 10.61
C GLY A 125 15.55 26.97 11.37
N THR A 126 14.26 27.10 11.72
CA THR A 126 13.74 28.28 12.44
C THR A 126 14.21 28.34 13.90
N VAL A 127 14.45 27.20 14.55
CA VAL A 127 14.90 27.17 15.95
C VAL A 127 16.40 27.42 16.08
N LEU A 128 17.23 27.02 15.11
CA LEU A 128 18.68 27.31 15.13
C LEU A 128 19.01 28.80 14.90
N ASP A 129 18.19 29.55 14.15
CA ASP A 129 18.40 30.99 13.90
C ASP A 129 18.17 31.86 15.15
N ILE A 130 17.41 31.38 16.14
CA ILE A 130 17.13 32.11 17.39
C ILE A 130 18.23 31.88 18.44
N ILE A 131 18.97 30.77 18.35
CA ILE A 131 19.99 30.37 19.33
C ILE A 131 21.37 30.95 18.99
N TRP A 132 21.63 31.35 17.73
CA TRP A 132 22.91 31.95 17.29
C TRP A 132 22.82 33.44 16.92
N ARG A 133 21.87 34.18 17.51
CA ARG A 133 21.82 35.65 17.43
C ARG A 133 22.24 36.30 18.74
#